data_AF-A0A2P1PR26-F1
#
_entry.id   AF-A0A2P1PR26-F1
#
_cell.length_a   1.000
_cell.length_b   1.000
_cell.length_c   1.000
_cell.angle_alpha   90.00
_cell.angle_beta   90.00
_cell.angle_gamma   90.00
#
_symmetry.space_group_name_H-M   'P 1'
#
loop_
_entity.id
_entity.type
_entity.pdbx_description
1 polymer ?
#
loop_
_entity_poly.entity_id
_entity_poly.type
_entity_poly.pdbx_seq_one_letter_code
_entity_poly.pdbx_strand_id
1 'polypeptide(L)'
;MSTGKPAVTLSRLNHSGDIIQALHAHLSAICAVEFYTIPLYLTATYSFSVATGNSSYQYVPKENCNGGSSKQNLFFWIQQKSLSVAVQEMYHLQCASNIANAVGFSPQLDPSIFDWTGPVPHLPSVKGVGLNNLPATLDVLIGIETPAEGGFPPPNMEVAYDSISALYHATLVLLDKAVLLEELFPLEPGPVIPNAVPNQQTEAPNQMDYLTFQSRYIYTVVKCKRDIAHLANAVSFQGEGAGVVQDFATRFPNLAKVLQQGDDGSNGMIPTQYQSAPHSRFAAWDCTSHYDRFVALKATLDGNVDYDAAVAQLPAQRTVFNALNAEDPDRPNWVASPGALDTCINLAYSRTLDIINQGMKTGGGLDPATPGGGFTFTEVMTSFKYLIPQLWQWGQVPSFSYVPGVTDDQLQAAFDEADPLCLYHWDAVTAEIRKGGEKDMNVCQGLNTCKGLGWGGLGTKAGDGACATADIHTCVGGNTCTHLGACGFIATDKQNQPLPCEDLYVPGANSCKGKGGCQVPISDKQLFSADLPSTCTGRDVKKGDSVWQEARKLFAKAQNVANLPAPNSQHANGGVNYDGTARRAAVTPTST
;
A
#
# COMPACT_ATOMS: atom_id res chain seq x y z
N MET A 1 37.03 21.05 -0.84
CA MET A 1 37.10 21.55 0.54
C MET A 1 36.25 22.82 0.61
N SER A 2 34.95 22.67 0.85
CA SER A 2 34.05 23.79 1.09
C SER A 2 34.22 24.21 2.54
N THR A 3 34.53 25.48 2.79
CA THR A 3 34.64 26.05 4.13
C THR A 3 33.24 26.11 4.73
N GLY A 4 32.88 25.06 5.48
CA GLY A 4 31.62 24.94 6.19
C GLY A 4 31.38 26.16 7.05
N LYS A 5 30.30 26.88 6.74
CA LYS A 5 29.71 27.88 7.64
C LYS A 5 29.45 27.16 8.97
N PRO A 6 29.93 27.67 10.12
CA PRO A 6 29.68 27.00 11.39
C PRO A 6 28.17 26.88 11.58
N ALA A 7 27.69 25.64 11.74
CA ALA A 7 26.30 25.35 12.04
C ALA A 7 25.86 26.22 13.22
N VAL A 8 24.71 26.89 13.09
CA VAL A 8 24.21 27.77 14.14
C VAL A 8 23.79 26.89 15.32
N THR A 9 24.68 26.74 16.29
CA THR A 9 24.41 25.95 17.50
C THR A 9 23.28 26.57 18.32
N LEU A 10 22.37 25.70 18.78
CA LEU A 10 21.18 25.92 19.61
C LEU A 10 21.35 26.82 20.86
N SER A 11 22.58 27.10 21.30
CA SER A 11 22.87 27.98 22.45
C SER A 11 22.43 29.44 22.24
N ARG A 12 21.78 29.78 21.12
CA ARG A 12 21.26 31.10 20.79
C ARG A 12 19.73 31.17 20.65
N LEU A 13 19.02 30.04 20.63
CA LEU A 13 17.55 30.01 20.56
C LEU A 13 16.96 30.21 21.96
N ASN A 14 16.99 31.46 22.44
CA ASN A 14 16.43 31.85 23.75
C ASN A 14 15.09 32.59 23.62
N HIS A 15 14.65 32.89 22.39
CA HIS A 15 13.39 33.54 22.12
C HIS A 15 12.35 32.50 21.69
N SER A 16 11.15 32.58 22.25
CA SER A 16 10.08 31.63 21.95
C SER A 16 9.81 31.54 20.46
N GLY A 17 9.68 32.67 19.77
CA GLY A 17 9.47 32.73 18.32
C GLY A 17 10.46 31.91 17.49
N ASP A 18 11.76 31.92 17.82
CA ASP A 18 12.76 31.16 17.07
C ASP A 18 12.62 29.64 17.32
N ILE A 19 12.23 29.23 18.55
CA ILE A 19 11.96 27.83 18.89
C ILE A 19 10.71 27.34 18.16
N ILE A 20 9.65 28.14 18.09
CA ILE A 20 8.43 27.81 17.35
C ILE A 20 8.74 27.64 15.85
N GLN A 21 9.49 28.59 15.28
CA GLN A 21 9.88 28.53 13.88
C GLN A 21 10.71 27.28 13.58
N ALA A 22 11.69 26.97 14.43
CA ALA A 22 12.48 25.75 14.31
C ALA A 22 11.60 24.51 14.40
N LEU A 23 10.68 24.45 15.37
CA LEU A 23 9.78 23.32 15.56
C LEU A 23 8.90 23.09 14.34
N HIS A 24 8.26 24.13 13.78
CA HIS A 24 7.45 24.02 12.58
C HIS A 24 8.27 23.50 11.38
N ALA A 25 9.50 23.98 11.21
CA ALA A 25 10.39 23.49 10.15
C ALA A 25 10.70 21.98 10.32
N HIS A 26 10.91 21.51 11.56
CA HIS A 26 11.15 20.10 11.84
C HIS A 26 9.89 19.24 11.68
N LEU A 27 8.72 19.74 12.09
CA LEU A 27 7.44 19.06 11.90
C LEU A 27 7.10 18.90 10.40
N SER A 28 7.38 19.91 9.58
CA SER A 28 7.28 19.78 8.13
C SER A 28 8.31 18.79 7.58
N ALA A 29 9.54 18.80 8.09
CA ALA A 29 10.62 17.92 7.63
C ALA A 29 10.35 16.44 7.90
N ILE A 30 9.82 16.08 9.08
CA ILE A 30 9.41 14.69 9.34
C ILE A 30 8.30 14.27 8.36
N CYS A 31 7.31 15.12 8.07
CA CYS A 31 6.30 14.76 7.07
C CYS A 31 6.90 14.61 5.66
N ALA A 32 7.85 15.46 5.29
CA ALA A 32 8.49 15.45 3.99
C ALA A 32 9.34 14.19 3.75
N VAL A 33 10.13 13.75 4.74
CA VAL A 33 10.96 12.54 4.60
C VAL A 33 10.09 11.29 4.47
N GLU A 34 9.07 11.13 5.32
CA GLU A 34 8.13 10.00 5.28
C GLU A 34 7.32 9.97 3.97
N PHE A 35 6.98 11.13 3.39
CA PHE A 35 6.31 11.17 2.10
C PHE A 35 7.27 10.83 0.95
N TYR A 36 8.52 11.31 0.99
CA TYR A 36 9.51 11.06 -0.06
C TYR A 36 9.83 9.56 -0.21
N THR A 37 9.88 8.82 0.89
CA THR A 37 10.15 7.37 0.87
C THR A 37 9.04 6.58 0.18
N ILE A 38 7.77 7.00 0.25
CA ILE A 38 6.64 6.25 -0.33
C ILE A 38 6.80 6.02 -1.85
N PRO A 39 6.90 7.05 -2.73
CA PRO A 39 7.06 6.82 -4.17
C PRO A 39 8.37 6.11 -4.52
N LEU A 40 9.45 6.40 -3.79
CA LEU A 40 10.74 5.73 -3.96
C LEU A 40 10.62 4.22 -3.72
N TYR A 41 10.01 3.84 -2.60
CA TYR A 41 9.93 2.45 -2.15
C TYR A 41 8.94 1.66 -2.99
N LEU A 42 7.82 2.27 -3.39
CA LEU A 42 6.86 1.65 -4.32
C LEU A 42 7.50 1.43 -5.70
N THR A 43 8.28 2.40 -6.20
CA THR A 43 8.96 2.27 -7.50
C THR A 43 9.94 1.11 -7.52
N ALA A 44 10.79 1.02 -6.49
CA ALA A 44 11.70 -0.10 -6.31
C ALA A 44 10.93 -1.43 -6.18
N THR A 45 9.95 -1.49 -5.28
CA THR A 45 9.17 -2.70 -4.98
C THR A 45 8.40 -3.24 -6.18
N TYR A 46 7.89 -2.39 -7.06
CA TYR A 46 7.11 -2.82 -8.22
C TYR A 46 7.95 -3.04 -9.49
N SER A 47 9.27 -3.03 -9.39
CA SER A 47 10.19 -3.25 -10.52
C SER A 47 10.34 -4.71 -10.99
N PHE A 48 9.64 -5.65 -10.38
CA PHE A 48 9.67 -7.06 -10.75
C PHE A 48 9.10 -7.27 -12.17
N SER A 49 9.75 -8.14 -12.95
CA SER A 49 9.30 -8.50 -14.30
C SER A 49 8.10 -9.45 -14.26
N VAL A 50 7.37 -9.55 -15.38
CA VAL A 50 6.25 -10.49 -15.51
C VAL A 50 6.70 -11.94 -15.32
N ALA A 51 7.92 -12.26 -15.76
CA ALA A 51 8.49 -13.61 -15.69
C ALA A 51 8.64 -14.14 -14.26
N THR A 52 8.76 -13.26 -13.25
CA THR A 52 8.92 -13.68 -11.84
C THR A 52 7.72 -14.47 -11.32
N GLY A 53 6.53 -14.23 -11.84
CA GLY A 53 5.32 -15.00 -11.52
C GLY A 53 5.38 -16.47 -11.94
N ASN A 54 6.32 -16.83 -12.84
CA ASN A 54 6.50 -18.20 -13.32
C ASN A 54 7.43 -19.04 -12.44
N SER A 55 8.20 -18.42 -11.54
CA SER A 55 9.01 -19.18 -10.59
C SER A 55 8.08 -19.89 -9.59
N SER A 56 8.39 -21.15 -9.28
CA SER A 56 7.69 -21.90 -8.23
C SER A 56 8.58 -22.16 -7.01
N TYR A 57 9.79 -21.58 -7.01
CA TYR A 57 10.81 -21.81 -5.99
C TYR A 57 10.28 -21.48 -4.60
N GLN A 58 10.28 -22.49 -3.74
CA GLN A 58 9.79 -22.39 -2.37
C GLN A 58 10.93 -22.01 -1.44
N TYR A 59 10.86 -20.81 -0.89
CA TYR A 59 11.76 -20.27 0.10
C TYR A 59 11.18 -20.42 1.51
N VAL A 60 12.03 -20.74 2.48
CA VAL A 60 11.70 -20.72 3.90
C VAL A 60 12.41 -19.52 4.51
N PRO A 61 11.71 -18.40 4.76
CA PRO A 61 12.35 -17.25 5.40
C PRO A 61 12.87 -17.64 6.77
N LYS A 62 14.11 -17.24 7.05
CA LYS A 62 14.74 -17.42 8.36
C LYS A 62 14.15 -16.50 9.44
N GLU A 63 13.50 -15.44 8.98
CA GLU A 63 12.92 -14.36 9.78
C GLU A 63 11.40 -14.34 9.57
N ASN A 64 10.65 -14.70 10.61
CA ASN A 64 9.20 -14.53 10.66
C ASN A 64 8.78 -14.25 12.10
N CYS A 65 8.16 -13.10 12.30
CA CYS A 65 7.70 -12.60 13.59
C CYS A 65 6.67 -13.51 14.26
N ASN A 66 5.94 -14.29 13.46
CA ASN A 66 4.92 -15.21 13.95
C ASN A 66 5.46 -16.65 14.14
N GLY A 67 6.78 -16.86 14.07
CA GLY A 67 7.40 -18.17 14.24
C GLY A 67 7.07 -19.19 13.13
N GLY A 68 6.42 -18.75 12.05
CA GLY A 68 6.00 -19.60 10.95
C GLY A 68 7.12 -19.83 9.93
N SER A 69 7.56 -21.07 9.75
CA SER A 69 8.49 -21.47 8.69
C SER A 69 7.76 -21.94 7.42
N SER A 70 6.60 -21.36 7.10
CA SER A 70 5.83 -21.75 5.93
C SER A 70 6.59 -21.42 4.66
N LYS A 71 6.74 -22.42 3.79
CA LYS A 71 7.27 -22.26 2.44
C LYS A 71 6.42 -21.25 1.67
N GLN A 72 7.07 -20.33 0.97
CA GLN A 72 6.42 -19.39 0.07
C GLN A 72 7.30 -19.14 -1.15
N ASN A 73 6.70 -18.61 -2.23
CA ASN A 73 7.48 -18.22 -3.40
C ASN A 73 8.53 -17.14 -3.04
N LEU A 74 9.79 -17.31 -3.48
CA LEU A 74 10.87 -16.38 -3.14
C LEU A 74 10.62 -14.96 -3.64
N PHE A 75 10.29 -14.78 -4.92
CA PHE A 75 10.08 -13.44 -5.50
C PHE A 75 8.86 -12.74 -4.89
N PHE A 76 7.81 -13.50 -4.59
CA PHE A 76 6.70 -13.00 -3.79
C PHE A 76 7.17 -12.53 -2.41
N TRP A 77 7.97 -13.32 -1.70
CA TRP A 77 8.50 -12.90 -0.40
C TRP A 77 9.33 -11.62 -0.48
N ILE A 78 10.25 -11.51 -1.45
CA ILE A 78 11.08 -10.30 -1.65
C ILE A 78 10.17 -9.08 -1.87
N GLN A 79 9.21 -9.18 -2.80
CA GLN A 79 8.28 -8.10 -3.09
C GLN A 79 7.40 -7.74 -1.88
N GLN A 80 6.84 -8.72 -1.18
CA GLN A 80 5.96 -8.47 -0.03
C GLN A 80 6.71 -7.86 1.14
N LYS A 81 7.96 -8.30 1.37
CA LYS A 81 8.83 -7.74 2.41
C LYS A 81 9.15 -6.28 2.11
N SER A 82 9.52 -5.91 0.88
CA SER A 82 9.77 -4.51 0.54
C SER A 82 8.48 -3.66 0.52
N LEU A 83 7.36 -4.22 0.03
CA LEU A 83 6.05 -3.56 0.05
C LEU A 83 5.57 -3.25 1.48
N SER A 84 5.87 -4.14 2.44
CA SER A 84 5.50 -3.93 3.84
C SER A 84 6.10 -2.65 4.41
N VAL A 85 7.32 -2.28 3.97
CA VAL A 85 7.99 -1.05 4.38
C VAL A 85 7.28 0.15 3.79
N ALA A 86 7.03 0.19 2.47
CA ALA A 86 6.31 1.30 1.83
C ALA A 86 4.93 1.58 2.44
N VAL A 87 4.24 0.55 2.94
CA VAL A 87 2.95 0.69 3.64
C VAL A 87 3.13 1.25 5.06
N GLN A 88 4.25 0.94 5.72
CA GLN A 88 4.61 1.52 7.01
C GLN A 88 5.01 3.00 6.87
N GLU A 89 5.70 3.40 5.81
CA GLU A 89 5.97 4.82 5.51
C GLU A 89 4.67 5.65 5.42
N MET A 90 3.61 5.10 4.83
CA MET A 90 2.29 5.76 4.80
C MET A 90 1.71 5.95 6.21
N TYR A 91 1.92 4.97 7.10
CA TYR A 91 1.54 5.07 8.51
C TYR A 91 2.42 6.07 9.27
N HIS A 92 3.72 6.15 8.96
CA HIS A 92 4.64 7.12 9.54
C HIS A 92 4.29 8.54 9.15
N LEU A 93 3.89 8.78 7.90
CA LEU A 93 3.37 10.07 7.44
C LEU A 93 2.13 10.49 8.25
N GLN A 94 1.23 9.55 8.57
CA GLN A 94 0.10 9.82 9.48
C GLN A 94 0.58 10.16 10.89
N CYS A 95 1.53 9.41 11.44
CA CYS A 95 2.12 9.69 12.74
C CYS A 95 2.74 11.10 12.78
N ALA A 96 3.55 11.45 11.78
CA ALA A 96 4.22 12.74 11.64
C ALA A 96 3.21 13.91 11.58
N SER A 97 2.21 13.80 10.71
CA SER A 97 1.15 14.79 10.60
C SER A 97 0.37 14.96 11.89
N ASN A 98 0.08 13.86 12.60
CA ASN A 98 -0.73 13.88 13.81
C ASN A 98 0.03 14.45 15.00
N ILE A 99 1.34 14.21 15.08
CA ILE A 99 2.24 14.90 16.01
C ILE A 99 2.20 16.41 15.77
N ALA A 100 2.30 16.85 14.51
CA ALA A 100 2.27 18.26 14.15
C ALA A 100 0.92 18.93 14.50
N ASN A 101 -0.20 18.31 14.10
CA ASN A 101 -1.53 18.83 14.36
C ASN A 101 -1.85 18.89 15.86
N ALA A 102 -1.32 17.95 16.66
CA ALA A 102 -1.51 17.95 18.11
C ALA A 102 -0.90 19.17 18.82
N VAL A 103 0.02 19.88 18.17
CA VAL A 103 0.61 21.13 18.68
C VAL A 103 0.15 22.35 17.89
N GLY A 104 -0.97 22.24 17.18
CA GLY A 104 -1.58 23.36 16.48
C GLY A 104 -0.87 23.76 15.18
N PHE A 105 0.00 22.90 14.64
CA PHE A 105 0.67 23.13 13.36
C PHE A 105 0.21 22.10 12.33
N SER A 106 -0.44 22.56 11.25
CA SER A 106 -0.80 21.68 10.13
C SER A 106 0.28 21.74 9.04
N PRO A 107 1.03 20.65 8.84
CA PRO A 107 2.10 20.61 7.85
C PRO A 107 1.52 20.65 6.42
N GLN A 108 2.36 21.07 5.48
CA GLN A 108 2.07 21.03 4.05
C GLN A 108 3.31 20.48 3.33
N LEU A 109 3.10 19.45 2.52
CA LEU A 109 4.11 18.89 1.64
C LEU A 109 4.30 19.83 0.45
N ASP A 110 5.53 20.35 0.32
CA ASP A 110 5.95 21.17 -0.81
C ASP A 110 6.48 20.26 -1.93
N PRO A 111 5.83 20.19 -3.10
CA PRO A 111 6.32 19.35 -4.19
C PRO A 111 7.70 19.76 -4.72
N SER A 112 8.13 21.01 -4.49
CA SER A 112 9.39 21.53 -5.04
C SER A 112 10.65 20.99 -4.34
N ILE A 113 10.50 20.41 -3.14
CA ILE A 113 11.62 19.81 -2.40
C ILE A 113 11.89 18.35 -2.79
N PHE A 114 11.01 17.72 -3.58
CA PHE A 114 11.15 16.33 -3.99
C PHE A 114 11.99 16.20 -5.27
N ASP A 115 13.30 16.40 -5.12
CA ASP A 115 14.28 16.04 -6.15
C ASP A 115 14.64 14.55 -6.00
N TRP A 116 14.12 13.73 -6.90
CA TRP A 116 14.39 12.29 -6.92
C TRP A 116 15.86 11.95 -7.24
N THR A 117 16.60 12.88 -7.86
CA THR A 117 18.01 12.70 -8.25
C THR A 117 18.99 13.24 -7.23
N GLY A 118 18.52 14.12 -6.33
CA GLY A 118 19.31 14.75 -5.28
C GLY A 118 19.47 13.88 -4.03
N PRO A 119 20.09 14.41 -2.98
CA PRO A 119 20.05 13.81 -1.65
C PRO A 119 18.61 13.66 -1.16
N VAL A 120 18.37 12.66 -0.30
CA VAL A 120 17.07 12.50 0.34
C VAL A 120 16.76 13.74 1.20
N PRO A 121 15.54 14.31 1.13
CA PRO A 121 15.19 15.49 1.90
C PRO A 121 15.51 15.32 3.38
N HIS A 122 16.18 16.31 3.96
CA HIS A 122 16.61 16.34 5.37
C HIS A 122 17.65 15.29 5.79
N LEU A 123 18.07 14.40 4.87
CA LEU A 123 19.11 13.37 5.07
C LEU A 123 20.27 13.57 4.07
N PRO A 124 21.07 14.64 4.20
CA PRO A 124 22.10 15.00 3.20
C PRO A 124 23.23 13.96 3.06
N SER A 125 23.41 13.08 4.06
CA SER A 125 24.36 11.96 4.01
C SER A 125 23.93 10.87 3.02
N VAL A 126 22.63 10.75 2.77
CA VAL A 126 22.05 9.73 1.89
C VAL A 126 21.91 10.31 0.48
N LYS A 127 22.82 9.91 -0.40
CA LYS A 127 22.76 10.28 -1.81
C LYS A 127 21.65 9.52 -2.51
N GLY A 128 20.70 10.22 -3.13
CA GLY A 128 19.75 9.60 -4.03
C GLY A 128 20.45 9.01 -5.26
N VAL A 129 19.83 7.97 -5.83
CA VAL A 129 20.25 7.36 -7.11
C VAL A 129 19.21 7.59 -8.21
N GLY A 130 18.23 8.46 -7.98
CA GLY A 130 17.02 8.47 -8.77
C GLY A 130 16.04 7.38 -8.32
N LEU A 131 14.83 7.45 -8.87
CA LEU A 131 13.91 6.32 -8.90
C LEU A 131 14.54 5.21 -9.75
N ASN A 132 14.56 3.97 -9.24
CA ASN A 132 15.18 2.85 -9.94
C ASN A 132 14.57 1.51 -9.49
N ASN A 133 15.05 0.40 -10.07
CA ASN A 133 14.63 -0.93 -9.68
C ASN A 133 15.21 -1.31 -8.31
N LEU A 134 14.62 -2.33 -7.68
CA LEU A 134 14.96 -2.69 -6.30
C LEU A 134 16.47 -2.93 -6.08
N PRO A 135 17.18 -3.73 -6.91
CA PRO A 135 18.63 -3.90 -6.73
C PRO A 135 19.42 -2.60 -6.77
N ALA A 136 19.09 -1.69 -7.70
CA ALA A 136 19.82 -0.44 -7.87
C ALA A 136 19.55 0.58 -6.76
N THR A 137 18.36 0.53 -6.13
CA THR A 137 17.98 1.47 -5.08
C THR A 137 18.28 0.96 -3.67
N LEU A 138 18.51 -0.34 -3.46
CA LEU A 138 18.64 -0.94 -2.12
C LEU A 138 19.67 -0.26 -1.20
N ASP A 139 20.82 0.17 -1.72
CA ASP A 139 21.83 0.86 -0.89
C ASP A 139 21.33 2.23 -0.40
N VAL A 140 20.51 2.91 -1.20
CA VAL A 140 19.82 4.14 -0.77
C VAL A 140 18.76 3.84 0.26
N LEU A 141 17.93 2.79 0.05
CA LEU A 141 16.92 2.37 1.03
C LEU A 141 17.55 2.04 2.38
N ILE A 142 18.65 1.28 2.38
CA ILE A 142 19.42 0.97 3.60
C ILE A 142 19.97 2.26 4.22
N GLY A 143 20.50 3.18 3.41
CA GLY A 143 21.01 4.47 3.87
C GLY A 143 19.95 5.33 4.55
N ILE A 144 18.72 5.36 4.02
CA ILE A 144 17.59 6.08 4.61
C ILE A 144 17.25 5.52 6.00
N GLU A 145 17.17 4.19 6.10
CA GLU A 145 16.81 3.50 7.34
C GLU A 145 18.00 3.26 8.28
N THR A 146 19.18 3.79 8.00
CA THR A 146 20.37 3.50 8.80
C THR A 146 20.21 4.08 10.21
N PRO A 147 20.39 3.27 11.27
CA PRO A 147 20.27 3.76 12.64
C PRO A 147 21.25 4.90 12.97
N ALA A 148 20.82 5.83 13.82
CA ALA A 148 21.70 6.89 14.33
C ALA A 148 22.94 6.31 15.06
N GLU A 149 24.14 6.56 14.54
CA GLU A 149 25.40 6.26 15.24
C GLU A 149 25.85 7.46 16.11
N GLY A 150 26.40 7.19 17.31
CA GLY A 150 27.04 8.22 18.12
C GLY A 150 26.11 9.12 18.93
N GLY A 151 24.83 8.78 19.03
CA GLY A 151 23.81 9.51 19.78
C GLY A 151 23.15 10.64 18.97
N PHE A 152 22.11 11.26 19.54
CA PHE A 152 21.31 12.23 18.80
C PHE A 152 21.89 13.64 18.84
N PRO A 153 22.12 14.29 17.68
CA PRO A 153 22.58 15.67 17.63
C PRO A 153 21.51 16.64 18.17
N PRO A 154 21.91 17.84 18.63
CA PRO A 154 20.96 18.87 19.00
C PRO A 154 20.22 19.41 17.76
N PRO A 155 18.99 19.92 17.92
CA PRO A 155 18.27 20.56 16.82
C PRO A 155 19.05 21.67 16.09
N ASN A 156 18.92 21.74 14.77
CA ASN A 156 19.59 22.75 13.93
C ASN A 156 18.62 23.44 12.97
N MET A 157 18.90 24.69 12.58
CA MET A 157 17.99 25.48 11.72
C MET A 157 18.02 25.05 10.26
N GLU A 158 19.07 24.34 9.85
CA GLU A 158 19.20 23.74 8.53
C GLU A 158 18.28 22.52 8.35
N VAL A 159 17.76 21.97 9.46
CA VAL A 159 16.91 20.77 9.52
C VAL A 159 17.53 19.61 8.74
N ALA A 160 18.80 19.35 9.00
CA ALA A 160 19.60 18.34 8.33
C ALA A 160 20.19 17.37 9.35
N TYR A 161 19.99 16.07 9.12
CA TYR A 161 20.35 14.99 10.04
C TYR A 161 20.88 13.78 9.29
N ASP A 162 21.69 12.96 9.95
CA ASP A 162 22.27 11.76 9.33
C ASP A 162 21.32 10.55 9.37
N SER A 163 20.22 10.62 10.13
CA SER A 163 19.19 9.57 10.22
C SER A 163 17.79 10.15 10.51
N ILE A 164 16.75 9.36 10.25
CA ILE A 164 15.35 9.71 10.54
C ILE A 164 15.15 9.84 12.06
N SER A 165 15.66 8.91 12.86
CA SER A 165 15.60 8.99 14.31
C SER A 165 16.27 10.24 14.87
N ALA A 166 17.39 10.69 14.28
CA ALA A 166 18.02 11.94 14.68
C ALA A 166 17.14 13.16 14.41
N LEU A 167 16.46 13.19 13.26
CA LEU A 167 15.47 14.22 12.93
C LEU A 167 14.26 14.18 13.89
N TYR A 168 13.70 13.01 14.16
CA TYR A 168 12.59 12.84 15.11
C TYR A 168 12.99 13.23 16.54
N HIS A 169 14.17 12.80 17.00
CA HIS A 169 14.68 13.18 18.30
C HIS A 169 14.81 14.70 18.42
N ALA A 170 15.43 15.37 17.44
CA ALA A 170 15.54 16.82 17.44
C ALA A 170 14.16 17.52 17.45
N THR A 171 13.20 17.00 16.69
CA THR A 171 11.81 17.48 16.71
C THR A 171 11.21 17.42 18.11
N LEU A 172 11.38 16.30 18.82
CA LEU A 172 10.89 16.13 20.19
C LEU A 172 11.61 17.03 21.21
N VAL A 173 12.90 17.32 21.01
CA VAL A 173 13.64 18.29 21.85
C VAL A 173 13.08 19.70 21.69
N LEU A 174 12.77 20.12 20.46
CA LEU A 174 12.13 21.41 20.20
C LEU A 174 10.71 21.46 20.76
N LEU A 175 9.98 20.36 20.67
CA LEU A 175 8.65 20.22 21.23
C LEU A 175 8.64 20.42 22.75
N ASP A 176 9.53 19.73 23.47
CA ASP A 176 9.64 19.87 24.92
C ASP A 176 9.96 21.31 25.34
N LYS A 177 10.89 21.96 24.61
CA LYS A 177 11.20 23.39 24.81
C LYS A 177 9.98 24.27 24.57
N ALA A 178 9.22 24.04 23.50
CA ALA A 178 8.00 24.77 23.21
C ALA A 178 6.93 24.58 24.30
N VAL A 179 6.79 23.36 24.85
CA VAL A 179 5.86 23.08 25.96
C VAL A 179 6.24 23.88 27.20
N LEU A 180 7.52 23.92 27.55
CA LEU A 180 8.03 24.64 28.71
C LEU A 180 7.82 26.17 28.61
N LEU A 181 7.67 26.68 27.40
CA LEU A 181 7.42 28.10 27.15
C LEU A 181 5.91 28.46 27.16
N GLU A 182 5.03 27.49 27.45
CA GLU A 182 3.56 27.64 27.61
C GLU A 182 2.79 28.16 26.37
N GLU A 183 3.44 28.40 25.23
CA GLU A 183 2.82 29.07 24.06
C GLU A 183 2.15 28.13 23.02
N LEU A 184 2.35 26.80 23.09
CA LEU A 184 1.99 25.89 21.97
C LEU A 184 1.02 24.73 22.28
N PHE A 185 0.48 24.62 23.49
CA PHE A 185 -0.29 23.44 23.88
C PHE A 185 -1.79 23.71 24.04
N PRO A 186 -2.59 23.72 22.97
CA PRO A 186 -3.98 23.37 23.08
C PRO A 186 -4.08 21.83 23.11
N LEU A 187 -3.88 21.21 24.28
CA LEU A 187 -4.68 20.02 24.58
C LEU A 187 -6.07 20.49 25.06
N GLU A 188 -6.68 21.41 24.32
CA GLU A 188 -8.11 21.61 24.44
C GLU A 188 -8.75 20.38 23.79
N PRO A 189 -9.64 19.67 24.50
CA PRO A 189 -10.44 18.60 23.93
C PRO A 189 -10.99 19.02 22.56
N GLY A 190 -10.75 18.23 21.51
CA GLY A 190 -11.45 18.41 20.23
C GLY A 190 -12.97 18.50 20.45
N PRO A 191 -13.72 19.18 19.55
CA PRO A 191 -15.15 19.41 19.74
C PRO A 191 -15.89 18.10 20.04
N VAL A 192 -16.66 18.09 21.12
CA VAL A 192 -17.50 16.95 21.51
C VAL A 192 -18.44 16.64 20.34
N ILE A 193 -18.30 15.46 19.75
CA ILE A 193 -19.20 14.99 18.70
C ILE A 193 -20.59 14.84 19.35
N PRO A 194 -21.62 15.59 18.91
CA PRO A 194 -22.95 15.45 19.46
C PRO A 194 -23.45 14.01 19.23
N ASN A 195 -23.85 13.32 20.29
CA ASN A 195 -24.23 11.88 20.37
C ASN A 195 -23.12 10.85 20.59
N ALA A 196 -21.89 11.28 20.91
CA ALA A 196 -20.85 10.39 21.41
C ALA A 196 -21.20 9.75 22.77
N VAL A 197 -20.93 8.45 22.91
CA VAL A 197 -21.04 7.72 24.19
C VAL A 197 -20.14 8.41 25.24
N PRO A 198 -20.49 8.48 26.55
CA PRO A 198 -19.83 9.35 27.55
C PRO A 198 -18.32 9.16 27.84
N ASN A 199 -17.60 8.33 27.07
CA ASN A 199 -16.17 8.04 27.24
C ASN A 199 -15.34 8.24 25.95
N GLN A 200 -15.82 8.96 24.93
CA GLN A 200 -14.95 9.33 23.81
C GLN A 200 -13.89 10.33 24.29
N GLN A 201 -12.67 9.84 24.54
CA GLN A 201 -11.49 10.69 24.65
C GLN A 201 -11.44 11.59 23.43
N THR A 202 -11.43 12.88 23.67
CA THR A 202 -11.32 13.90 22.64
C THR A 202 -9.93 13.82 22.02
N GLU A 203 -9.88 13.42 20.75
CA GLU A 203 -8.67 13.48 19.94
C GLU A 203 -8.24 14.94 19.79
N ALA A 204 -6.93 15.16 19.60
CA ALA A 204 -6.42 16.47 19.20
C ALA A 204 -7.12 16.95 17.90
N PRO A 205 -7.16 18.26 17.61
CA PRO A 205 -7.76 18.74 16.37
C PRO A 205 -7.02 18.21 15.14
N ASN A 206 -7.73 18.15 14.01
CA ASN A 206 -7.20 17.88 12.68
C ASN A 206 -6.35 16.60 12.55
N GLN A 207 -6.64 15.53 13.31
CA GLN A 207 -5.92 14.27 13.15
C GLN A 207 -6.24 13.64 11.79
N MET A 208 -5.23 13.49 10.94
CA MET A 208 -5.31 12.79 9.67
C MET A 208 -5.50 11.30 9.93
N ASP A 209 -6.34 10.66 9.12
CA ASP A 209 -6.70 9.26 9.31
C ASP A 209 -6.70 8.47 8.00
N TYR A 210 -5.79 7.51 7.89
CA TYR A 210 -5.93 6.40 6.96
C TYR A 210 -6.82 5.33 7.58
N LEU A 211 -8.05 5.21 7.09
CA LEU A 211 -9.07 4.30 7.61
C LEU A 211 -8.55 2.86 7.86
N THR A 212 -7.62 2.39 7.02
CA THR A 212 -7.08 1.04 7.16
C THR A 212 -6.13 0.86 8.36
N PHE A 213 -5.50 1.92 8.87
CA PHE A 213 -4.52 1.86 9.95
C PHE A 213 -5.13 1.80 11.34
N GLN A 214 -6.33 2.37 11.56
CA GLN A 214 -7.00 2.31 12.86
C GLN A 214 -7.25 0.87 13.36
N SER A 215 -7.51 -0.04 12.44
CA SER A 215 -7.70 -1.47 12.76
C SER A 215 -6.39 -2.25 12.89
N ARG A 216 -5.26 -1.63 12.51
CA ARG A 216 -3.96 -2.30 12.39
C ARG A 216 -2.96 -1.85 13.44
N TYR A 217 -2.93 -0.57 13.82
CA TYR A 217 -1.96 -0.03 14.76
C TYR A 217 -2.65 0.56 15.98
N ILE A 218 -1.99 0.45 17.13
CA ILE A 218 -2.52 0.95 18.40
C ILE A 218 -2.48 2.48 18.47
N TYR A 219 -1.43 3.08 17.91
CA TYR A 219 -1.18 4.52 17.97
C TYR A 219 -1.36 5.13 16.58
N THR A 220 -2.53 5.69 16.30
CA THR A 220 -2.81 6.32 15.00
C THR A 220 -3.20 7.79 15.13
N VAL A 221 -3.57 8.24 16.34
CA VAL A 221 -4.03 9.60 16.65
C VAL A 221 -3.48 10.03 18.01
N VAL A 222 -3.35 11.34 18.22
CA VAL A 222 -2.94 11.92 19.50
C VAL A 222 -4.18 12.23 20.35
N LYS A 223 -4.31 11.58 21.50
CA LYS A 223 -5.34 11.84 22.52
C LYS A 223 -4.77 12.55 23.73
N CYS A 224 -3.48 12.37 23.98
CA CYS A 224 -2.75 13.00 25.06
C CYS A 224 -1.26 13.17 24.73
N LYS A 225 -0.52 13.94 25.54
CA LYS A 225 0.93 14.17 25.33
C LYS A 225 1.73 12.87 25.22
N ARG A 226 1.29 11.81 25.89
CA ARG A 226 1.93 10.50 25.85
C ARG A 226 1.90 9.88 24.44
N ASP A 227 0.84 10.12 23.68
CA ASP A 227 0.70 9.52 22.36
C ASP A 227 1.71 10.08 21.36
N ILE A 228 2.15 11.34 21.51
CA ILE A 228 3.21 11.92 20.69
C ILE A 228 4.50 11.09 20.78
N ALA A 229 4.90 10.71 22.00
CA ALA A 229 6.07 9.86 22.21
C ALA A 229 5.88 8.46 21.62
N HIS A 230 4.67 7.88 21.72
CA HIS A 230 4.38 6.59 21.12
C HIS A 230 4.38 6.61 19.59
N LEU A 231 3.84 7.66 18.97
CA LEU A 231 3.87 7.83 17.52
C LEU A 231 5.31 7.99 17.01
N ALA A 232 6.13 8.83 17.66
CA ALA A 232 7.54 8.99 17.30
C ALA A 232 8.37 7.71 17.49
N ASN A 233 8.10 6.96 18.58
CA ASN A 233 8.71 5.65 18.78
C ASN A 233 8.23 4.62 17.75
N ALA A 234 6.95 4.65 17.34
CA ALA A 234 6.44 3.75 16.32
C ALA A 234 7.22 3.92 15.01
N VAL A 235 7.49 5.16 14.61
CA VAL A 235 8.31 5.48 13.43
C VAL A 235 9.74 4.97 13.62
N SER A 236 10.45 5.44 14.66
CA SER A 236 11.87 5.11 14.86
C SER A 236 12.16 3.62 15.12
N PHE A 237 11.30 2.91 15.87
CA PHE A 237 11.44 1.46 16.00
C PHE A 237 11.16 0.74 14.68
N GLN A 238 10.12 1.14 13.95
CA GLN A 238 9.81 0.48 12.67
C GLN A 238 10.89 0.72 11.62
N GLY A 239 11.42 1.94 11.50
CA GLY A 239 12.48 2.31 10.56
C GLY A 239 13.85 1.74 10.96
N GLU A 240 14.38 2.24 12.08
CA GLU A 240 15.78 2.04 12.50
C GLU A 240 15.96 1.01 13.63
N GLY A 241 14.88 0.42 14.15
CA GLY A 241 14.95 -0.63 15.18
C GLY A 241 15.23 -0.14 16.60
N ALA A 242 15.27 1.18 16.83
CA ALA A 242 15.51 1.77 18.14
C ALA A 242 14.58 2.97 18.40
N GLY A 243 14.14 3.13 19.65
CA GLY A 243 13.24 4.22 20.03
C GLY A 243 13.98 5.52 20.31
N VAL A 244 13.56 6.62 19.68
CA VAL A 244 14.12 7.96 19.95
C VAL A 244 13.85 8.46 21.37
N VAL A 245 12.83 7.92 22.05
CA VAL A 245 12.42 8.40 23.38
C VAL A 245 13.05 7.61 24.55
N GLN A 246 13.71 6.47 24.32
CA GLN A 246 14.37 5.71 25.40
C GLN A 246 15.44 6.55 26.14
N ASP A 247 16.12 7.46 25.43
CA ASP A 247 17.11 8.39 26.00
C ASP A 247 16.49 9.55 26.81
N PHE A 248 15.17 9.77 26.74
CA PHE A 248 14.52 10.94 27.36
C PHE A 248 14.39 10.84 28.88
N ALA A 249 14.51 9.64 29.47
CA ALA A 249 14.29 9.40 30.90
C ALA A 249 15.13 10.27 31.84
N THR A 250 16.33 10.68 31.40
CA THR A 250 17.26 11.50 32.18
C THR A 250 17.28 12.98 31.80
N ARG A 251 16.78 13.36 30.61
CA ARG A 251 16.90 14.73 30.07
C ARG A 251 15.59 15.52 30.03
N PHE A 252 14.43 14.84 30.04
CA PHE A 252 13.12 15.48 29.82
C PHE A 252 12.06 14.96 30.79
N PRO A 253 12.10 15.35 32.09
CA PRO A 253 11.25 14.78 33.15
C PRO A 253 9.73 14.90 32.91
N ASN A 254 9.30 15.84 32.06
CA ASN A 254 7.89 16.07 31.73
C ASN A 254 7.34 15.09 30.68
N LEU A 255 8.19 14.60 29.75
CA LEU A 255 7.86 13.50 28.84
C LEU A 255 8.28 12.13 29.40
N ALA A 256 9.36 12.07 30.19
CA ALA A 256 9.97 10.84 30.71
C ALA A 256 9.06 10.00 31.63
N LYS A 257 8.14 10.63 32.38
CA LYS A 257 7.19 9.91 33.25
C LYS A 257 6.24 8.97 32.48
N VAL A 258 6.22 9.08 31.16
CA VAL A 258 5.29 8.38 30.26
C VAL A 258 5.76 6.97 29.90
N LEU A 259 7.07 6.68 29.93
CA LEU A 259 7.63 5.44 29.37
C LEU A 259 8.08 4.38 30.39
N GLN A 260 7.86 4.60 31.70
CA GLN A 260 8.26 3.64 32.74
C GLN A 260 7.41 2.36 32.82
N GLN A 261 6.59 2.06 31.82
CA GLN A 261 5.90 0.78 31.71
C GLN A 261 5.85 0.36 30.24
N GLY A 262 6.76 -0.52 29.83
CA GLY A 262 6.66 -1.22 28.54
C GLY A 262 7.93 -1.40 27.72
N ASP A 263 9.10 -1.01 28.21
CA ASP A 263 10.37 -1.36 27.57
C ASP A 263 10.82 -2.73 28.10
N ASP A 264 10.60 -3.78 27.30
CA ASP A 264 10.69 -5.18 27.72
C ASP A 264 12.09 -5.80 27.53
N GLY A 265 13.07 -5.03 27.08
CA GLY A 265 14.37 -5.58 26.73
C GLY A 265 14.30 -6.45 25.48
N SER A 266 13.46 -6.08 24.50
CA SER A 266 13.41 -6.70 23.19
C SER A 266 14.80 -6.66 22.55
N ASN A 267 15.39 -7.85 22.37
CA ASN A 267 16.72 -8.10 21.81
C ASN A 267 16.84 -7.65 20.34
N GLY A 268 16.69 -6.36 20.04
CA GLY A 268 16.71 -5.80 18.68
C GLY A 268 15.43 -6.05 17.86
N MET A 269 14.30 -6.39 18.51
CA MET A 269 13.00 -6.53 17.84
C MET A 269 12.13 -5.29 18.06
N ILE A 270 11.25 -4.99 17.11
CA ILE A 270 10.25 -3.93 17.26
C ILE A 270 9.29 -4.32 18.40
N PRO A 271 9.03 -3.44 19.39
CA PRO A 271 8.08 -3.72 20.45
C PRO A 271 6.66 -4.00 19.92
N THR A 272 5.97 -4.98 20.50
CA THR A 272 4.65 -5.45 20.02
C THR A 272 3.59 -4.34 19.89
N GLN A 273 3.64 -3.31 20.74
CA GLN A 273 2.72 -2.17 20.67
C GLN A 273 2.91 -1.28 19.43
N TYR A 274 4.05 -1.41 18.76
CA TYR A 274 4.39 -0.72 17.52
C TYR A 274 4.32 -1.66 16.31
N GLN A 275 3.95 -2.92 16.48
CA GLN A 275 3.70 -3.82 15.35
C GLN A 275 2.26 -3.65 14.85
N SER A 276 1.97 -4.05 13.61
CA SER A 276 0.57 -4.16 13.19
C SER A 276 -0.12 -5.34 13.87
N ALA A 277 -1.45 -5.32 13.86
CA ALA A 277 -2.28 -6.37 14.41
C ALA A 277 -1.90 -7.74 13.80
N PRO A 278 -1.85 -8.84 14.59
CA PRO A 278 -1.33 -10.13 14.14
C PRO A 278 -2.01 -10.75 12.90
N HIS A 279 -3.21 -10.28 12.56
CA HIS A 279 -4.00 -10.74 11.40
C HIS A 279 -3.84 -9.85 10.16
N SER A 280 -3.03 -8.79 10.25
CA SER A 280 -2.72 -7.94 9.10
C SER A 280 -1.88 -8.74 8.09
N ARG A 281 -1.94 -8.31 6.82
CA ARG A 281 -1.13 -8.91 5.74
C ARG A 281 0.37 -8.82 6.03
N PHE A 282 0.82 -7.80 6.76
CA PHE A 282 2.24 -7.49 6.93
C PHE A 282 2.80 -7.85 8.31
N ALA A 283 1.97 -8.35 9.22
CA ALA A 283 2.37 -8.74 10.58
C ALA A 283 3.54 -9.74 10.62
N ALA A 284 3.77 -10.52 9.55
CA ALA A 284 4.89 -11.46 9.47
C ALA A 284 6.28 -10.78 9.46
N TRP A 285 6.37 -9.50 9.12
CA TRP A 285 7.62 -8.73 9.04
C TRP A 285 7.74 -7.64 10.10
N ASP A 286 6.67 -7.36 10.84
CA ASP A 286 6.55 -6.16 11.67
C ASP A 286 7.38 -6.15 12.96
N CYS A 287 7.95 -7.28 13.37
CA CYS A 287 8.92 -7.35 14.46
C CYS A 287 10.35 -6.98 14.04
N THR A 288 10.59 -6.77 12.75
CA THR A 288 11.91 -6.46 12.17
C THR A 288 11.91 -5.04 11.62
N SER A 289 12.96 -4.27 11.91
CA SER A 289 13.13 -2.89 11.42
C SER A 289 13.20 -2.83 9.89
N HIS A 290 12.90 -1.68 9.29
CA HIS A 290 13.05 -1.46 7.85
C HIS A 290 14.49 -1.63 7.42
N TYR A 291 15.43 -1.09 8.19
CA TYR A 291 16.87 -1.31 8.01
C TYR A 291 17.21 -2.79 7.85
N ASP A 292 16.84 -3.61 8.84
CA ASP A 292 17.14 -5.04 8.85
C ASP A 292 16.41 -5.77 7.71
N ARG A 293 15.18 -5.33 7.38
CA ARG A 293 14.44 -5.88 6.24
C ARG A 293 15.20 -5.63 4.94
N PHE A 294 15.69 -4.41 4.68
CA PHE A 294 16.43 -4.07 3.47
C PHE A 294 17.82 -4.71 3.42
N VAL A 295 18.54 -4.77 4.54
CA VAL A 295 19.82 -5.50 4.65
C VAL A 295 19.64 -6.96 4.29
N ALA A 296 18.60 -7.62 4.84
CA ALA A 296 18.30 -9.01 4.52
C ALA A 296 17.84 -9.20 3.06
N LEU A 297 17.11 -8.24 2.47
CA LEU A 297 16.79 -8.26 1.04
C LEU A 297 18.06 -8.16 0.18
N LYS A 298 18.95 -7.21 0.48
CA LYS A 298 20.23 -7.06 -0.20
C LYS A 298 21.07 -8.34 -0.11
N ALA A 299 21.21 -8.92 1.08
CA ALA A 299 21.91 -10.19 1.27
C ALA A 299 21.27 -11.36 0.51
N THR A 300 19.95 -11.31 0.26
CA THR A 300 19.25 -12.30 -0.56
C THR A 300 19.54 -12.12 -2.06
N LEU A 301 19.69 -10.88 -2.53
CA LEU A 301 19.99 -10.60 -3.94
C LEU A 301 21.50 -10.78 -4.25
N ASP A 302 22.38 -10.53 -3.29
CA ASP A 302 23.84 -10.59 -3.46
C ASP A 302 24.39 -12.01 -3.27
N GLY A 303 24.14 -12.90 -4.24
CA GLY A 303 24.80 -14.21 -4.32
C GLY A 303 24.24 -15.28 -3.38
N ASN A 304 22.94 -15.22 -3.08
CA ASN A 304 22.23 -16.25 -2.34
C ASN A 304 21.90 -17.45 -3.25
N VAL A 305 22.24 -18.66 -2.81
CA VAL A 305 21.97 -19.91 -3.55
C VAL A 305 20.48 -20.14 -3.85
N ASP A 306 19.58 -19.71 -2.97
CA ASP A 306 18.14 -19.79 -3.19
C ASP A 306 17.68 -18.82 -4.28
N TYR A 307 18.29 -17.63 -4.32
CA TYR A 307 18.02 -16.63 -5.37
C TYR A 307 18.48 -17.14 -6.73
N ASP A 308 19.73 -17.63 -6.83
CA ASP A 308 20.26 -18.20 -8.06
C ASP A 308 19.41 -19.39 -8.55
N ALA A 309 18.98 -20.25 -7.62
CA ALA A 309 18.10 -21.38 -7.94
C ALA A 309 16.71 -20.92 -8.43
N ALA A 310 16.14 -19.86 -7.85
CA ALA A 310 14.87 -19.29 -8.30
C ALA A 310 14.99 -18.60 -9.67
N VAL A 311 16.10 -17.90 -9.92
CA VAL A 311 16.42 -17.27 -11.21
C VAL A 311 16.58 -18.33 -12.29
N ALA A 312 17.21 -19.47 -11.99
CA ALA A 312 17.38 -20.57 -12.93
C ALA A 312 16.06 -21.22 -13.38
N GLN A 313 14.95 -20.98 -12.68
CA GLN A 313 13.61 -21.42 -13.10
C GLN A 313 12.93 -20.46 -14.10
N LEU A 314 13.47 -19.26 -14.30
CA LEU A 314 12.89 -18.31 -15.24
C LEU A 314 13.11 -18.78 -16.69
N PRO A 315 12.22 -18.42 -17.63
CA PRO A 315 12.44 -18.68 -19.04
C PRO A 315 13.78 -18.07 -19.51
N ALA A 316 14.41 -18.69 -20.51
CA ALA A 316 15.69 -18.23 -21.05
C ALA A 316 15.61 -16.75 -21.46
N GLN A 317 16.68 -15.98 -21.16
CA GLN A 317 16.80 -14.54 -21.43
C GLN A 317 15.85 -13.65 -20.62
N ARG A 318 15.19 -14.17 -19.57
CA ARG A 318 14.36 -13.36 -18.66
C ARG A 318 15.11 -12.98 -17.40
N THR A 319 14.80 -11.80 -16.89
CA THR A 319 15.37 -11.23 -15.67
C THR A 319 14.31 -11.16 -14.57
N VAL A 320 14.74 -11.07 -13.31
CA VAL A 320 13.82 -10.89 -12.16
C VAL A 320 13.23 -9.48 -12.15
N PHE A 321 14.05 -8.49 -12.50
CA PHE A 321 13.66 -7.09 -12.50
C PHE A 321 13.64 -6.57 -13.92
N ASN A 322 12.72 -5.65 -14.20
CA ASN A 322 12.68 -4.96 -15.47
C ASN A 322 13.93 -4.11 -15.66
N ALA A 323 14.48 -4.15 -16.87
CA ALA A 323 15.67 -3.39 -17.23
C ALA A 323 15.26 -1.98 -17.70
N LEU A 324 16.09 -0.99 -17.35
CA LEU A 324 15.92 0.36 -17.85
C LEU A 324 16.12 0.40 -19.37
N ASN A 325 15.25 1.14 -20.06
CA ASN A 325 15.27 1.35 -21.51
C ASN A 325 15.11 0.05 -22.34
N ALA A 326 14.55 -1.00 -21.75
CA ALA A 326 14.24 -2.24 -22.45
C ALA A 326 12.82 -2.70 -22.08
N GLU A 327 11.98 -2.87 -23.10
CA GLU A 327 10.64 -3.42 -22.96
C GLU A 327 10.70 -4.88 -22.46
N ASP A 328 9.86 -5.22 -21.49
CA ASP A 328 9.66 -6.61 -21.05
C ASP A 328 9.08 -7.40 -22.22
N PRO A 329 9.75 -8.46 -22.72
CA PRO A 329 9.24 -9.22 -23.85
C PRO A 329 7.96 -10.01 -23.52
N ASP A 330 7.56 -10.11 -22.24
CA ASP A 330 6.29 -10.70 -21.79
C ASP A 330 5.22 -9.62 -21.50
N ARG A 331 5.51 -8.35 -21.82
CA ARG A 331 4.56 -7.25 -21.68
C ARG A 331 3.29 -7.57 -22.49
N PRO A 332 2.12 -7.53 -21.85
CA PRO A 332 0.88 -7.72 -22.59
C PRO A 332 0.64 -6.60 -23.61
N ASN A 333 0.07 -6.95 -24.76
CA ASN A 333 -0.21 -6.00 -25.84
C ASN A 333 -1.24 -4.91 -25.49
N TRP A 334 -2.02 -5.11 -24.43
CA TRP A 334 -3.00 -4.14 -23.93
C TRP A 334 -2.40 -3.08 -23.02
N VAL A 335 -1.16 -3.22 -22.57
CA VAL A 335 -0.51 -2.22 -21.72
C VAL A 335 -0.46 -0.90 -22.49
N ALA A 336 -0.99 0.17 -21.87
CA ALA A 336 -1.09 1.48 -22.49
C ALA A 336 0.28 2.03 -22.90
N SER A 337 0.30 3.03 -23.77
CA SER A 337 1.57 3.64 -24.20
C SER A 337 2.33 4.23 -23.02
N PRO A 338 3.67 4.29 -23.06
CA PRO A 338 4.46 4.86 -21.98
C PRO A 338 4.08 6.32 -21.67
N GLY A 339 3.72 7.12 -22.69
CA GLY A 339 3.29 8.51 -22.51
C GLY A 339 1.93 8.65 -21.81
N ALA A 340 0.98 7.75 -22.09
CA ALA A 340 -0.31 7.71 -21.40
C ALA A 340 -0.13 7.32 -19.93
N LEU A 341 0.69 6.29 -19.67
CA LEU A 341 1.02 5.85 -18.32
C LEU A 341 1.75 6.96 -17.53
N ASP A 342 2.71 7.65 -18.15
CA ASP A 342 3.47 8.74 -17.53
C ASP A 342 2.57 9.92 -17.16
N THR A 343 1.70 10.33 -18.08
CA THR A 343 0.69 11.37 -17.83
C THR A 343 -0.21 10.99 -16.66
N CYS A 344 -0.73 9.76 -16.68
CA CYS A 344 -1.63 9.26 -15.65
C CYS A 344 -0.97 9.18 -14.27
N ILE A 345 0.27 8.70 -14.16
CA ILE A 345 0.95 8.56 -12.87
C ILE A 345 1.26 9.94 -12.25
N ASN A 346 1.59 10.93 -13.06
CA ASN A 346 1.85 12.31 -12.60
C ASN A 346 0.56 12.98 -12.09
N LEU A 347 -0.56 12.80 -12.79
CA LEU A 347 -1.86 13.32 -12.35
C LEU A 347 -2.34 12.61 -11.07
N ALA A 348 -2.19 11.28 -11.00
CA ALA A 348 -2.50 10.52 -9.79
C ALA A 348 -1.64 10.97 -8.60
N TYR A 349 -0.32 11.13 -8.80
CA TYR A 349 0.59 11.65 -7.77
C TYR A 349 0.19 13.04 -7.28
N SER A 350 -0.15 13.93 -8.20
CA SER A 350 -0.60 15.28 -7.87
C SER A 350 -1.88 15.26 -7.03
N ARG A 351 -2.85 14.43 -7.42
CA ARG A 351 -4.10 14.25 -6.68
C ARG A 351 -3.87 13.65 -5.29
N THR A 352 -2.99 12.66 -5.18
CA THR A 352 -2.57 12.08 -3.88
C THR A 352 -1.97 13.15 -2.98
N LEU A 353 -1.06 13.98 -3.50
CA LEU A 353 -0.44 15.06 -2.72
C LEU A 353 -1.47 16.08 -2.23
N ASP A 354 -2.43 16.45 -3.09
CA ASP A 354 -3.52 17.36 -2.74
C ASP A 354 -4.43 16.78 -1.65
N ILE A 355 -4.80 15.50 -1.76
CA ILE A 355 -5.62 14.80 -0.75
C ILE A 355 -4.88 14.73 0.60
N ILE A 356 -3.59 14.37 0.58
CA ILE A 356 -2.77 14.32 1.81
C ILE A 356 -2.67 15.71 2.43
N ASN A 357 -2.31 16.75 1.66
CA ASN A 357 -2.21 18.11 2.17
C ASN A 357 -3.54 18.61 2.75
N GLN A 358 -4.66 18.27 2.12
CA GLN A 358 -5.98 18.57 2.65
C GLN A 358 -6.24 17.84 3.97
N GLY A 359 -5.92 16.54 4.06
CA GLY A 359 -6.05 15.75 5.28
C GLY A 359 -5.15 16.21 6.43
N MET A 360 -3.91 16.60 6.14
CA MET A 360 -3.00 17.22 7.11
C MET A 360 -3.58 18.53 7.66
N LYS A 361 -4.31 19.30 6.83
CA LYS A 361 -4.89 20.58 7.20
C LYS A 361 -6.20 20.47 7.97
N THR A 362 -7.11 19.59 7.55
CA THR A 362 -8.46 19.51 8.13
C THR A 362 -8.68 18.32 9.05
N GLY A 363 -7.76 17.35 9.05
CA GLY A 363 -7.96 16.04 9.68
C GLY A 363 -9.08 15.23 9.06
N GLY A 364 -9.42 14.14 9.73
CA GLY A 364 -10.41 13.16 9.32
C GLY A 364 -9.86 12.11 8.36
N GLY A 365 -10.76 11.23 7.92
CA GLY A 365 -10.45 10.18 6.96
C GLY A 365 -9.98 10.77 5.63
N LEU A 366 -8.90 10.22 5.06
CA LEU A 366 -8.42 10.57 3.71
C LEU A 366 -9.31 9.99 2.58
N ASP A 367 -10.27 9.14 2.95
CA ASP A 367 -11.33 8.63 2.09
C ASP A 367 -12.71 9.17 2.53
N PRO A 368 -12.92 10.50 2.62
CA PRO A 368 -14.24 10.99 2.96
C PRO A 368 -15.19 10.63 1.80
N ALA A 369 -16.43 10.26 2.11
CA ALA A 369 -17.46 10.14 1.10
C ALA A 369 -17.72 11.53 0.51
N THR A 370 -17.06 11.89 -0.59
CA THR A 370 -17.18 13.21 -1.20
C THR A 370 -18.60 13.38 -1.74
N PRO A 371 -19.40 14.35 -1.26
CA PRO A 371 -20.69 14.67 -1.85
C PRO A 371 -20.43 15.24 -3.25
N GLY A 372 -20.40 14.35 -4.26
CA GLY A 372 -19.98 14.69 -5.62
C GLY A 372 -19.20 13.60 -6.35
N GLY A 373 -18.74 12.54 -5.66
CA GLY A 373 -18.15 11.36 -6.30
C GLY A 373 -16.71 11.53 -6.81
N GLY A 374 -15.93 12.42 -6.20
CA GLY A 374 -14.49 12.57 -6.52
C GLY A 374 -13.64 11.43 -5.99
N PHE A 375 -12.45 11.22 -6.58
CA PHE A 375 -11.53 10.15 -6.20
C PHE A 375 -11.08 10.24 -4.74
N THR A 376 -11.19 9.12 -4.03
CA THR A 376 -10.69 8.92 -2.67
C THR A 376 -9.20 8.60 -2.67
N PHE A 377 -8.53 8.78 -1.53
CA PHE A 377 -7.12 8.43 -1.38
C PHE A 377 -6.84 6.98 -1.74
N THR A 378 -7.66 6.05 -1.25
CA THR A 378 -7.51 4.61 -1.46
C THR A 378 -7.61 4.26 -2.95
N GLU A 379 -8.51 4.92 -3.69
CA GLU A 379 -8.66 4.71 -5.14
C GLU A 379 -7.41 5.16 -5.89
N VAL A 380 -6.93 6.38 -5.63
CA VAL A 380 -5.71 6.90 -6.27
C VAL A 380 -4.48 6.08 -5.90
N MET A 381 -4.31 5.72 -4.62
CA MET A 381 -3.18 4.89 -4.19
C MET A 381 -3.20 3.49 -4.77
N THR A 382 -4.39 2.92 -4.92
CA THR A 382 -4.54 1.61 -5.55
C THR A 382 -4.09 1.65 -7.00
N SER A 383 -4.23 2.77 -7.71
CA SER A 383 -3.77 2.91 -9.10
C SER A 383 -2.24 2.74 -9.23
N PHE A 384 -1.43 3.22 -8.28
CA PHE A 384 0.04 3.09 -8.33
C PHE A 384 0.52 1.63 -8.34
N LYS A 385 -0.23 0.72 -7.69
CA LYS A 385 0.05 -0.73 -7.72
C LYS A 385 0.15 -1.28 -9.14
N TYR A 386 -0.40 -0.59 -10.12
CA TYR A 386 -0.50 -1.08 -11.47
C TYR A 386 0.06 -0.13 -12.53
N LEU A 387 0.02 1.18 -12.31
CA LEU A 387 0.73 2.13 -13.18
C LEU A 387 2.24 1.89 -13.12
N ILE A 388 2.80 1.67 -11.91
CA ILE A 388 4.24 1.49 -11.73
C ILE A 388 4.75 0.22 -12.44
N PRO A 389 4.18 -0.99 -12.24
CA PRO A 389 4.60 -2.17 -12.99
C PRO A 389 4.47 -2.02 -14.50
N GLN A 390 3.43 -1.34 -15.00
CA GLN A 390 3.24 -1.15 -16.44
C GLN A 390 4.30 -0.24 -17.06
N LEU A 391 4.71 0.82 -16.36
CA LEU A 391 5.86 1.63 -16.77
C LEU A 391 7.15 0.80 -16.80
N TRP A 392 7.36 -0.02 -15.77
CA TRP A 392 8.50 -0.94 -15.74
C TRP A 392 8.48 -1.95 -16.89
N GLN A 393 7.32 -2.44 -17.32
CA GLN A 393 7.22 -3.32 -18.49
C GLN A 393 7.62 -2.64 -19.80
N TRP A 394 7.63 -1.31 -19.87
CA TRP A 394 8.20 -0.56 -20.99
C TRP A 394 9.68 -0.25 -20.81
N GLY A 395 10.29 -0.68 -19.71
CA GLY A 395 11.63 -0.25 -19.30
C GLY A 395 11.71 1.22 -18.88
N GLN A 396 10.57 1.83 -18.55
CA GLN A 396 10.49 3.22 -18.10
C GLN A 396 10.35 3.27 -16.57
N VAL A 397 11.12 4.16 -15.95
CA VAL A 397 10.93 4.48 -14.53
C VAL A 397 9.75 5.45 -14.40
N PRO A 398 8.86 5.28 -13.41
CA PRO A 398 7.89 6.30 -13.03
C PRO A 398 8.50 7.68 -12.90
N SER A 399 7.82 8.69 -13.43
CA SER A 399 8.04 10.07 -13.05
C SER A 399 6.97 10.50 -12.03
N PHE A 400 7.37 11.26 -11.02
CA PHE A 400 6.46 11.86 -10.03
C PHE A 400 6.66 13.36 -10.04
N SER A 401 5.97 14.01 -10.96
CA SER A 401 5.95 15.44 -11.19
C SER A 401 4.60 15.99 -10.76
N TYR A 402 4.64 17.02 -9.92
CA TYR A 402 3.41 17.67 -9.46
C TYR A 402 2.82 18.59 -10.52
N VAL A 403 1.54 18.43 -10.78
CA VAL A 403 0.70 19.27 -11.63
C VAL A 403 -0.32 19.95 -10.72
N PRO A 404 -0.27 21.28 -10.53
CA PRO A 404 -1.22 21.96 -9.64
C PRO A 404 -2.64 21.94 -10.21
N GLY A 405 -3.62 21.69 -9.35
CA GLY A 405 -5.04 21.87 -9.68
C GLY A 405 -5.63 20.79 -10.58
N VAL A 406 -5.13 19.54 -10.48
CA VAL A 406 -5.72 18.39 -11.19
C VAL A 406 -7.17 18.20 -10.75
N THR A 407 -8.08 18.17 -11.73
CA THR A 407 -9.50 17.87 -11.49
C THR A 407 -9.75 16.36 -11.54
N ASP A 408 -10.83 15.90 -10.91
CA ASP A 408 -11.22 14.50 -10.99
C ASP A 408 -11.54 14.10 -12.45
N ASP A 409 -12.13 14.98 -13.27
CA ASP A 409 -12.35 14.72 -14.70
C ASP A 409 -11.03 14.50 -15.47
N GLN A 410 -10.00 15.29 -15.17
CA GLN A 410 -8.68 15.12 -15.80
C GLN A 410 -8.04 13.80 -15.38
N LEU A 411 -8.13 13.45 -14.10
CA LEU A 411 -7.60 12.19 -13.59
C LEU A 411 -8.36 11.00 -14.17
N GLN A 412 -9.69 11.07 -14.25
CA GLN A 412 -10.52 10.02 -14.84
C GLN A 412 -10.19 9.82 -16.32
N ALA A 413 -10.05 10.90 -17.09
CA ALA A 413 -9.65 10.81 -18.49
C ALA A 413 -8.27 10.17 -18.66
N ALA A 414 -7.32 10.48 -17.77
CA ALA A 414 -5.99 9.87 -17.79
C ALA A 414 -6.02 8.38 -17.40
N PHE A 415 -6.84 7.99 -16.41
CA PHE A 415 -7.07 6.58 -16.11
C PHE A 415 -7.67 5.86 -17.31
N ASP A 416 -8.67 6.44 -17.97
CA ASP A 416 -9.32 5.85 -19.14
C ASP A 416 -8.33 5.57 -20.28
N GLU A 417 -7.35 6.45 -20.47
CA GLU A 417 -6.28 6.28 -21.46
C GLU A 417 -5.20 5.27 -21.03
N ALA A 418 -4.80 5.32 -19.76
CA ALA A 418 -3.74 4.47 -19.19
C ALA A 418 -4.20 3.05 -18.86
N ASP A 419 -5.51 2.80 -18.84
CA ASP A 419 -6.11 1.56 -18.38
C ASP A 419 -7.23 1.09 -19.31
N PRO A 420 -6.89 0.56 -20.50
CA PRO A 420 -7.87 0.06 -21.46
C PRO A 420 -8.61 -1.18 -20.97
N LEU A 421 -8.16 -1.77 -19.85
CA LEU A 421 -8.82 -2.90 -19.19
C LEU A 421 -9.72 -2.46 -18.03
N CYS A 422 -9.79 -1.17 -17.71
CA CYS A 422 -10.62 -0.62 -16.64
C CYS A 422 -10.40 -1.31 -15.28
N LEU A 423 -9.13 -1.52 -14.95
CA LEU A 423 -8.65 -1.94 -13.66
C LEU A 423 -8.87 -0.87 -12.56
N TYR A 424 -8.91 0.43 -12.88
CA TYR A 424 -9.10 1.58 -11.96
C TYR A 424 -10.05 2.66 -12.52
N HIS A 425 -11.01 2.33 -13.37
CA HIS A 425 -12.07 3.27 -13.72
C HIS A 425 -13.02 3.46 -12.53
N TRP A 426 -13.19 4.68 -12.04
CA TRP A 426 -13.99 5.00 -10.86
C TRP A 426 -15.03 6.08 -11.19
N ASP A 427 -16.00 5.75 -12.05
CA ASP A 427 -17.18 6.60 -12.19
C ASP A 427 -18.18 6.37 -11.06
N ALA A 428 -19.04 7.36 -10.82
CA ALA A 428 -20.08 7.28 -9.79
C ALA A 428 -20.99 6.05 -9.98
N VAL A 429 -21.19 5.59 -11.22
CA VAL A 429 -21.97 4.38 -11.55
C VAL A 429 -21.25 3.13 -11.04
N THR A 430 -19.95 2.98 -11.27
CA THR A 430 -19.13 1.86 -10.78
C THR A 430 -19.03 1.88 -9.26
N ALA A 431 -18.91 3.06 -8.64
CA ALA A 431 -18.92 3.21 -7.18
C ALA A 431 -20.26 2.77 -6.57
N GLU A 432 -21.40 3.16 -7.15
CA GLU A 432 -22.73 2.71 -6.69
C GLU A 432 -22.94 1.21 -6.89
N ILE A 433 -22.46 0.64 -8.01
CA ILE A 433 -22.49 -0.81 -8.25
C ILE A 433 -21.64 -1.56 -7.20
N ARG A 434 -20.50 -0.99 -6.78
CA ARG A 434 -19.60 -1.56 -5.75
C ARG A 434 -20.16 -1.48 -4.33
N LYS A 435 -21.03 -0.51 -4.02
CA LYS A 435 -21.71 -0.39 -2.71
C LYS A 435 -22.70 -1.53 -2.42
N GLY A 436 -23.02 -2.35 -3.44
CA GLY A 436 -23.69 -3.63 -3.26
C GLY A 436 -25.20 -3.53 -3.11
N GLY A 437 -25.93 -3.82 -4.19
CA GLY A 437 -27.21 -4.49 -4.03
C GLY A 437 -26.94 -5.93 -3.58
N GLU A 438 -27.56 -6.37 -2.48
CA GLU A 438 -27.36 -7.64 -1.75
C GLU A 438 -27.40 -8.97 -2.57
N LYS A 439 -27.47 -8.96 -3.90
CA LYS A 439 -27.73 -10.17 -4.70
C LYS A 439 -26.99 -10.29 -6.03
N ASP A 440 -26.05 -9.40 -6.36
CA ASP A 440 -25.48 -9.39 -7.72
C ASP A 440 -24.11 -10.09 -7.80
N MET A 441 -24.04 -11.21 -8.55
CA MET A 441 -22.85 -12.07 -8.71
C MET A 441 -21.76 -11.44 -9.62
N ASN A 442 -21.65 -10.12 -9.64
CA ASN A 442 -20.84 -9.34 -10.59
C ASN A 442 -19.33 -9.44 -10.34
N VAL A 443 -18.90 -9.98 -9.20
CA VAL A 443 -17.59 -9.58 -8.67
C VAL A 443 -16.42 -10.42 -9.18
N CYS A 444 -16.65 -11.60 -9.74
CA CYS A 444 -15.56 -12.45 -10.28
C CYS A 444 -15.57 -12.63 -11.79
N GLN A 445 -16.68 -12.33 -12.47
CA GLN A 445 -16.94 -12.90 -13.81
C GLN A 445 -17.37 -11.90 -14.87
N GLY A 446 -17.75 -10.68 -14.49
CA GLY A 446 -18.48 -9.77 -15.38
C GLY A 446 -19.80 -10.35 -15.91
N LEU A 447 -20.30 -11.43 -15.30
CA LEU A 447 -21.63 -11.97 -15.58
C LEU A 447 -22.62 -11.20 -14.73
N ASN A 448 -23.17 -10.12 -15.27
CA ASN A 448 -24.08 -9.26 -14.52
C ASN A 448 -25.51 -9.74 -14.62
N THR A 449 -26.32 -9.63 -13.56
CA THR A 449 -27.68 -10.21 -13.58
C THR A 449 -28.72 -9.35 -14.30
N CYS A 450 -28.45 -8.07 -14.54
CA CYS A 450 -29.43 -7.16 -15.16
C CYS A 450 -28.83 -6.17 -16.18
N LYS A 451 -29.71 -5.58 -16.99
CA LYS A 451 -29.44 -4.42 -17.86
C LYS A 451 -29.02 -3.22 -17.00
N GLY A 452 -27.98 -2.50 -17.40
CA GLY A 452 -27.41 -1.38 -16.66
C GLY A 452 -26.36 -1.78 -15.62
N LEU A 453 -26.10 -3.08 -15.43
CA LEU A 453 -25.14 -3.58 -14.44
C LEU A 453 -23.85 -4.02 -15.15
N GLY A 454 -22.69 -3.61 -14.60
CA GLY A 454 -21.36 -3.79 -15.18
C GLY A 454 -20.53 -2.51 -15.23
N TRP A 455 -19.28 -2.62 -15.68
CA TRP A 455 -18.43 -1.45 -15.95
C TRP A 455 -19.18 -0.41 -16.78
N GLY A 456 -19.19 0.85 -16.33
CA GLY A 456 -19.89 1.98 -16.98
C GLY A 456 -21.40 1.78 -17.18
N GLY A 457 -22.03 0.82 -16.48
CA GLY A 457 -23.42 0.44 -16.69
C GLY A 457 -23.70 -0.32 -18.01
N LEU A 458 -22.69 -0.94 -18.61
CA LEU A 458 -22.75 -1.49 -19.97
C LEU A 458 -23.51 -2.80 -20.18
N GLY A 459 -23.93 -3.50 -19.12
CA GLY A 459 -24.71 -4.73 -19.30
C GLY A 459 -26.02 -4.43 -20.03
N THR A 460 -26.30 -5.12 -21.14
CA THR A 460 -27.59 -4.96 -21.85
C THR A 460 -28.59 -6.06 -21.45
N LYS A 461 -28.10 -7.19 -20.92
CA LYS A 461 -28.86 -8.36 -20.46
C LYS A 461 -28.02 -9.24 -19.54
N ALA A 462 -28.64 -10.20 -18.89
CA ALA A 462 -27.93 -11.07 -17.97
C ALA A 462 -26.75 -11.80 -18.66
N GLY A 463 -25.54 -11.65 -18.09
CA GLY A 463 -24.32 -12.32 -18.54
C GLY A 463 -23.58 -11.73 -19.74
N ASP A 464 -23.96 -10.53 -20.23
CA ASP A 464 -23.21 -9.80 -21.28
C ASP A 464 -22.35 -8.64 -20.75
N GLY A 465 -22.29 -8.49 -19.44
CA GLY A 465 -21.51 -7.47 -18.77
C GLY A 465 -20.05 -7.44 -19.20
N ALA A 466 -19.53 -6.22 -19.40
CA ALA A 466 -18.15 -5.97 -19.73
C ALA A 466 -17.20 -6.50 -18.62
N CYS A 467 -17.25 -5.98 -17.39
CA CYS A 467 -16.25 -6.32 -16.36
C CYS A 467 -16.81 -7.00 -15.11
N ALA A 468 -15.94 -7.79 -14.48
CA ALA A 468 -16.01 -8.03 -13.05
C ALA A 468 -15.81 -6.72 -12.28
N THR A 469 -16.61 -6.46 -11.26
CA THR A 469 -16.61 -5.17 -10.55
C THR A 469 -15.61 -5.11 -9.38
N ALA A 470 -14.96 -6.21 -9.02
CA ALA A 470 -13.83 -6.17 -8.08
C ALA A 470 -12.50 -5.85 -8.75
N ASP A 471 -11.60 -5.32 -7.93
CA ASP A 471 -10.19 -5.18 -8.25
C ASP A 471 -9.58 -6.52 -8.65
N ILE A 472 -8.59 -6.49 -9.55
CA ILE A 472 -7.84 -7.70 -9.89
C ILE A 472 -7.15 -8.24 -8.65
N HIS A 473 -7.48 -9.48 -8.33
CA HIS A 473 -6.76 -10.27 -7.34
C HIS A 473 -6.81 -11.74 -7.71
N THR A 474 -5.69 -12.42 -7.45
CA THR A 474 -5.59 -13.87 -7.36
C THR A 474 -5.53 -14.18 -5.87
N CYS A 475 -6.53 -14.86 -5.31
CA CYS A 475 -6.50 -15.23 -3.90
C CYS A 475 -6.72 -16.71 -3.72
N VAL A 476 -5.68 -17.38 -3.24
CA VAL A 476 -5.79 -18.64 -2.51
C VAL A 476 -6.23 -18.29 -1.09
N GLY A 477 -7.53 -18.39 -0.77
CA GLY A 477 -8.03 -18.28 0.60
C GLY A 477 -7.92 -16.91 1.30
N GLY A 478 -7.50 -15.85 0.58
CA GLY A 478 -7.37 -14.48 1.10
C GLY A 478 -8.52 -13.53 0.73
N ASN A 479 -9.54 -14.01 0.01
CA ASN A 479 -10.65 -13.14 -0.41
C ASN A 479 -11.32 -12.53 0.83
N THR A 480 -11.64 -11.24 0.79
CA THR A 480 -12.42 -10.56 1.84
C THR A 480 -13.92 -10.82 1.74
N CYS A 481 -14.32 -11.63 0.75
CA CYS A 481 -15.64 -11.52 0.18
C CYS A 481 -16.36 -12.87 0.09
N THR A 482 -17.46 -12.98 0.83
CA THR A 482 -18.47 -14.03 0.70
C THR A 482 -19.14 -13.92 -0.68
N HIS A 483 -19.44 -15.05 -1.32
CA HIS A 483 -20.05 -15.14 -2.67
C HIS A 483 -19.18 -14.66 -3.85
N LEU A 484 -17.88 -14.46 -3.65
CA LEU A 484 -16.94 -13.98 -4.68
C LEU A 484 -15.73 -14.93 -4.83
N GLY A 485 -15.92 -16.25 -4.67
CA GLY A 485 -14.87 -17.27 -4.67
C GLY A 485 -15.23 -18.54 -5.44
N ALA A 486 -14.66 -19.69 -5.04
CA ALA A 486 -14.91 -21.03 -5.60
C ALA A 486 -14.53 -21.22 -7.09
N CYS A 487 -13.40 -20.64 -7.49
CA CYS A 487 -12.83 -20.70 -8.84
C CYS A 487 -11.95 -21.94 -9.08
N GLY A 488 -12.19 -23.07 -8.40
CA GLY A 488 -11.55 -24.36 -8.73
C GLY A 488 -10.09 -24.56 -8.31
N PHE A 489 -9.52 -23.64 -7.54
CA PHE A 489 -8.20 -23.81 -6.92
C PHE A 489 -8.33 -24.35 -5.49
N ILE A 490 -7.56 -25.41 -5.16
CA ILE A 490 -7.57 -26.02 -3.83
C ILE A 490 -7.05 -25.02 -2.80
N ALA A 491 -7.97 -24.47 -2.00
CA ALA A 491 -7.66 -24.04 -0.66
C ALA A 491 -8.20 -25.13 0.26
N THR A 492 -7.35 -25.77 1.05
CA THR A 492 -7.81 -26.37 2.29
C THR A 492 -8.20 -25.25 3.25
N ASP A 493 -8.97 -25.55 4.29
CA ASP A 493 -9.11 -24.59 5.39
C ASP A 493 -7.77 -24.39 6.13
N LYS A 494 -7.78 -23.51 7.15
CA LYS A 494 -6.60 -23.22 7.98
C LYS A 494 -6.08 -24.45 8.75
N GLN A 495 -6.87 -25.53 8.79
CA GLN A 495 -6.59 -26.81 9.43
C GLN A 495 -6.22 -27.90 8.40
N ASN A 496 -5.94 -27.49 7.17
CA ASN A 496 -5.58 -28.37 6.06
C ASN A 496 -6.69 -29.36 5.66
N GLN A 497 -7.95 -29.07 6.00
CA GLN A 497 -9.10 -29.89 5.63
C GLN A 497 -9.66 -29.46 4.27
N PRO A 498 -10.19 -30.39 3.47
CA PRO A 498 -10.90 -30.07 2.23
C PRO A 498 -12.05 -29.10 2.50
N LEU A 499 -12.13 -28.02 1.74
CA LEU A 499 -13.28 -27.12 1.78
C LEU A 499 -14.53 -27.77 1.18
N PRO A 500 -15.74 -27.37 1.61
CA PRO A 500 -16.98 -27.92 1.09
C PRO A 500 -17.18 -27.54 -0.40
N CYS A 501 -18.11 -28.24 -1.04
CA CYS A 501 -18.28 -28.21 -2.48
C CYS A 501 -18.65 -26.82 -3.03
N GLU A 502 -19.49 -26.11 -2.29
CA GLU A 502 -19.91 -24.72 -2.51
C GLU A 502 -18.75 -23.73 -2.47
N ASP A 503 -17.76 -23.98 -1.62
CA ASP A 503 -16.61 -23.09 -1.42
C ASP A 503 -15.51 -23.28 -2.48
N LEU A 504 -15.47 -24.41 -3.17
CA LEU A 504 -14.40 -24.73 -4.13
C LEU A 504 -14.86 -24.78 -5.58
N TYR A 505 -16.05 -25.31 -5.82
CA TYR A 505 -16.48 -25.71 -7.16
C TYR A 505 -17.70 -24.96 -7.66
N VAL A 506 -18.43 -24.18 -6.83
CA VAL A 506 -19.53 -23.29 -7.30
C VAL A 506 -19.01 -21.84 -7.38
N PRO A 507 -18.42 -21.40 -8.51
CA PRO A 507 -18.02 -20.00 -8.67
C PRO A 507 -19.11 -19.03 -8.19
N GLY A 508 -18.78 -18.17 -7.24
CA GLY A 508 -19.70 -17.20 -6.64
C GLY A 508 -20.53 -17.70 -5.46
N ALA A 509 -20.33 -18.92 -4.96
CA ALA A 509 -21.12 -19.45 -3.83
C ALA A 509 -20.29 -19.80 -2.59
N ASN A 510 -19.07 -19.27 -2.44
CA ASN A 510 -18.33 -19.45 -1.19
C ASN A 510 -19.10 -18.85 0.00
N SER A 511 -19.23 -19.66 1.03
CA SER A 511 -20.02 -19.46 2.23
C SER A 511 -19.48 -18.37 3.15
N CYS A 512 -18.18 -18.07 3.08
CA CYS A 512 -17.56 -17.01 3.88
C CYS A 512 -16.25 -16.47 3.29
N LYS A 513 -15.81 -15.34 3.87
CA LYS A 513 -14.49 -14.72 3.67
C LYS A 513 -13.36 -15.75 3.84
N GLY A 514 -12.42 -15.75 2.89
CA GLY A 514 -11.23 -16.60 2.91
C GLY A 514 -11.48 -18.06 2.52
N LYS A 515 -12.65 -18.38 1.96
CA LYS A 515 -12.96 -19.71 1.43
C LYS A 515 -12.93 -19.72 -0.09
N GLY A 516 -12.31 -20.77 -0.63
CA GLY A 516 -12.16 -20.99 -2.07
C GLY A 516 -11.02 -20.22 -2.73
N GLY A 517 -10.57 -20.72 -3.88
CA GLY A 517 -9.78 -19.93 -4.82
C GLY A 517 -10.64 -18.83 -5.43
N CYS A 518 -10.15 -17.60 -5.48
CA CYS A 518 -10.76 -16.51 -6.23
C CYS A 518 -9.79 -16.01 -7.30
N GLN A 519 -10.33 -15.68 -8.46
CA GLN A 519 -9.63 -14.97 -9.53
C GLN A 519 -10.59 -13.96 -10.17
N VAL A 520 -10.15 -12.70 -10.25
CA VAL A 520 -10.97 -11.61 -10.81
C VAL A 520 -10.24 -10.91 -11.96
N PRO A 521 -10.79 -10.91 -13.18
CA PRO A 521 -11.79 -11.88 -13.66
C PRO A 521 -11.21 -13.31 -13.70
N ILE A 522 -12.08 -14.32 -13.75
CA ILE A 522 -11.65 -15.70 -14.02
C ILE A 522 -10.96 -15.75 -15.40
N SER A 523 -9.70 -16.20 -15.42
CA SER A 523 -8.91 -16.37 -16.64
C SER A 523 -9.57 -17.40 -17.56
N ASP A 524 -9.46 -17.19 -18.87
CA ASP A 524 -9.90 -18.18 -19.86
C ASP A 524 -9.07 -19.47 -19.80
N LYS A 525 -7.87 -19.40 -19.21
CA LYS A 525 -6.94 -20.51 -18.95
C LYS A 525 -7.09 -21.12 -17.55
N GLN A 526 -7.98 -20.62 -16.70
CA GLN A 526 -8.17 -21.16 -15.36
C GLN A 526 -8.83 -22.54 -15.42
N LEU A 527 -8.12 -23.57 -14.97
CA LEU A 527 -8.61 -24.95 -14.92
C LEU A 527 -8.86 -25.41 -13.48
N PHE A 528 -9.81 -26.35 -13.31
CA PHE A 528 -9.98 -27.03 -12.02
C PHE A 528 -8.73 -27.84 -11.68
N SER A 529 -8.12 -27.55 -10.52
CA SER A 529 -6.85 -28.15 -10.08
C SER A 529 -6.96 -29.59 -9.56
N ALA A 530 -8.18 -30.03 -9.23
CA ALA A 530 -8.48 -31.36 -8.73
C ALA A 530 -9.88 -31.82 -9.14
N ASP A 531 -10.10 -33.14 -9.02
CA ASP A 531 -11.40 -33.75 -9.25
C ASP A 531 -12.39 -33.40 -8.13
N LEU A 532 -13.67 -33.35 -8.48
CA LEU A 532 -14.75 -33.15 -7.51
C LEU A 532 -14.66 -34.19 -6.38
N PRO A 533 -14.70 -33.76 -5.11
CA PRO A 533 -14.96 -34.66 -3.99
C PRO A 533 -16.24 -35.46 -4.23
N SER A 534 -16.28 -36.71 -3.78
CA SER A 534 -17.49 -37.56 -3.89
C SER A 534 -18.71 -36.98 -3.17
N THR A 535 -18.52 -35.99 -2.29
CA THR A 535 -19.56 -35.22 -1.61
C THR A 535 -20.22 -34.16 -2.49
N CYS A 536 -19.64 -33.85 -3.65
CA CYS A 536 -20.19 -32.93 -4.64
C CYS A 536 -21.24 -33.59 -5.53
N THR A 537 -22.44 -33.83 -5.02
CA THR A 537 -23.52 -34.44 -5.78
C THR A 537 -24.13 -33.48 -6.81
N GLY A 538 -24.45 -33.99 -8.01
CA GLY A 538 -25.19 -33.23 -9.03
C GLY A 538 -24.33 -32.33 -9.93
N ARG A 539 -23.02 -32.55 -9.95
CA ARG A 539 -22.08 -31.83 -10.83
C ARG A 539 -21.16 -32.78 -11.58
N ASP A 540 -20.78 -32.37 -12.78
CA ASP A 540 -19.90 -33.11 -13.69
C ASP A 540 -18.79 -32.17 -14.17
N VAL A 541 -17.93 -31.75 -13.23
CA VAL A 541 -16.67 -31.08 -13.52
C VAL A 541 -15.49 -31.93 -13.06
N LYS A 542 -14.43 -31.96 -13.84
CA LYS A 542 -13.24 -32.79 -13.63
C LYS A 542 -12.00 -31.93 -13.54
N LYS A 543 -10.93 -32.49 -13.00
CA LYS A 543 -9.62 -31.85 -13.09
C LYS A 543 -9.30 -31.52 -14.56
N GLY A 544 -8.86 -30.29 -14.80
CA GLY A 544 -8.56 -29.79 -16.15
C GLY A 544 -9.75 -29.17 -16.89
N ASP A 545 -10.98 -29.23 -16.35
CA ASP A 545 -12.10 -28.50 -16.95
C ASP A 545 -11.95 -26.99 -16.75
N SER A 546 -12.47 -26.21 -17.69
CA SER A 546 -12.44 -24.75 -17.63
C SER A 546 -13.38 -24.22 -16.54
N VAL A 547 -12.82 -23.52 -15.57
CA VAL A 547 -13.58 -22.85 -14.50
C VAL A 547 -14.48 -21.76 -15.08
N TRP A 548 -13.98 -21.03 -16.09
CA TRP A 548 -14.75 -20.01 -16.79
C TRP A 548 -15.98 -20.57 -17.51
N GLN A 549 -15.86 -21.71 -18.17
CA GLN A 549 -16.99 -22.33 -18.86
C GLN A 549 -18.04 -22.83 -17.86
N GLU A 550 -17.62 -23.42 -16.75
CA GLU A 550 -18.54 -23.88 -15.70
C GLU A 550 -19.29 -22.72 -15.05
N ALA A 551 -18.57 -21.64 -14.72
CA ALA A 551 -19.14 -20.39 -14.24
C ALA A 551 -20.29 -19.89 -15.13
N ARG A 552 -20.07 -19.83 -16.46
CA ARG A 552 -21.10 -19.43 -17.41
C ARG A 552 -22.30 -20.38 -17.45
N LYS A 553 -22.08 -21.70 -17.34
CA LYS A 553 -23.18 -22.69 -17.30
C LYS A 553 -24.05 -22.48 -16.05
N LEU A 554 -23.43 -22.32 -14.88
CA LEU A 554 -24.13 -22.11 -13.62
C LEU A 554 -24.93 -20.81 -13.65
N PHE A 555 -24.35 -19.74 -14.20
CA PHE A 555 -25.03 -18.46 -14.33
C PHE A 555 -26.19 -18.52 -15.33
N ALA A 556 -26.02 -19.18 -16.48
CA ALA A 556 -27.12 -19.42 -17.43
C ALA A 556 -28.31 -20.13 -16.77
N LYS A 557 -28.01 -21.18 -15.99
CA LYS A 557 -29.01 -21.92 -15.21
C LYS A 557 -29.70 -21.04 -14.17
N ALA A 558 -28.95 -20.24 -13.42
CA ALA A 558 -29.51 -19.32 -12.41
C ALA A 558 -30.43 -18.26 -13.03
N GLN A 559 -30.11 -17.81 -14.25
CA GLN A 559 -30.92 -16.84 -15.00
C GLN A 559 -32.05 -17.47 -15.82
N ASN A 560 -32.21 -18.80 -15.77
CA ASN A 560 -33.17 -19.56 -16.56
C ASN A 560 -33.07 -19.29 -18.08
N VAL A 561 -31.84 -19.21 -18.59
CA VAL A 561 -31.55 -19.04 -20.02
C VAL A 561 -30.72 -20.22 -20.55
N ALA A 562 -30.97 -20.61 -21.80
CA ALA A 562 -30.28 -21.74 -22.41
C ALA A 562 -28.79 -21.47 -22.63
N ASN A 563 -28.44 -20.25 -23.04
CA ASN A 563 -27.06 -19.81 -23.25
C ASN A 563 -26.94 -18.33 -22.89
N LEU A 564 -25.82 -17.97 -22.27
CA LEU A 564 -25.47 -16.57 -22.09
C LEU A 564 -24.92 -15.97 -23.38
N PRO A 565 -25.24 -14.71 -23.68
CA PRO A 565 -24.62 -13.99 -24.80
C PRO A 565 -23.10 -13.92 -24.66
N ALA A 566 -22.40 -13.72 -25.79
CA ALA A 566 -20.98 -13.38 -25.74
C ALA A 566 -20.81 -12.09 -24.90
N PRO A 567 -19.75 -11.99 -24.08
CA PRO A 567 -19.46 -10.76 -23.33
C PRO A 567 -19.38 -9.57 -24.29
N ASN A 568 -20.07 -8.47 -23.97
CA ASN A 568 -20.01 -7.28 -24.80
C ASN A 568 -18.70 -6.53 -24.55
N SER A 569 -17.93 -6.30 -25.60
CA SER A 569 -16.65 -5.59 -25.57
C SER A 569 -16.70 -4.20 -26.23
N GLN A 570 -17.87 -3.74 -26.66
CA GLN A 570 -18.01 -2.50 -27.42
C GLN A 570 -19.03 -1.57 -26.76
N HIS A 571 -18.62 -0.31 -26.56
CA HIS A 571 -19.47 0.74 -26.03
C HIS A 571 -20.47 1.18 -27.12
N ALA A 572 -21.77 1.19 -26.81
CA ALA A 572 -22.79 1.59 -27.80
C ALA A 572 -22.78 3.11 -28.12
N ASN A 573 -22.16 3.93 -27.26
CA ASN A 573 -22.25 5.40 -27.29
C ASN A 573 -20.89 6.13 -27.42
N GLY A 574 -19.85 5.49 -27.97
CA GLY A 574 -18.55 6.15 -28.20
C GLY A 574 -17.68 6.36 -26.95
N GLY A 575 -17.96 5.67 -25.84
CA GLY A 575 -17.04 5.54 -24.69
C GLY A 575 -15.92 4.53 -24.95
N VAL A 576 -15.01 4.35 -23.99
CA VAL A 576 -13.84 3.46 -24.11
C VAL A 576 -14.28 2.04 -24.46
N ASN A 577 -13.66 1.45 -25.49
CA ASN A 577 -13.88 0.07 -25.88
C ASN A 577 -13.20 -0.86 -24.88
N TYR A 578 -13.99 -1.56 -24.08
CA TYR A 578 -13.48 -2.52 -23.10
C TYR A 578 -13.32 -3.91 -23.74
N ASP A 579 -12.12 -4.49 -23.76
CA ASP A 579 -11.92 -5.87 -24.21
C ASP A 579 -11.85 -6.88 -23.06
N GLY A 580 -13.01 -7.38 -22.63
CA GLY A 580 -13.07 -8.38 -21.56
C GLY A 580 -12.46 -9.72 -21.92
N THR A 581 -12.36 -10.03 -23.21
CA THR A 581 -11.68 -11.24 -23.66
C THR A 581 -10.18 -11.08 -23.49
N ALA A 582 -9.61 -9.94 -23.91
CA ALA A 582 -8.22 -9.61 -23.65
C ALA A 582 -7.92 -9.56 -22.15
N ARG A 583 -8.80 -8.94 -21.34
CA ARG A 583 -8.64 -8.91 -19.87
C ARG A 583 -8.56 -10.31 -19.27
N ARG A 584 -9.47 -11.23 -19.64
CA ARG A 584 -9.46 -12.62 -19.14
C ARG A 584 -8.22 -13.39 -19.62
N ALA A 585 -7.81 -13.21 -20.87
CA ALA A 585 -6.61 -13.84 -21.43
C ALA A 585 -5.32 -13.35 -20.75
N ALA A 586 -5.33 -12.13 -20.22
CA ALA A 586 -4.22 -11.49 -19.54
C ALA A 586 -4.05 -11.89 -18.08
N VAL A 587 -5.11 -12.36 -17.41
CA VAL A 587 -4.99 -12.81 -16.02
C VAL A 587 -4.28 -14.16 -15.98
N THR A 588 -3.14 -14.22 -15.28
CA THR A 588 -2.41 -15.47 -15.06
C THR A 588 -3.28 -16.47 -14.28
N PRO A 589 -3.52 -17.68 -14.80
CA PRO A 589 -4.29 -18.70 -14.11
C PRO A 589 -3.59 -19.13 -12.81
N THR A 590 -4.38 -19.39 -11.78
CA THR A 590 -3.90 -19.96 -10.50
C THR A 590 -3.63 -21.46 -10.60
N SER A 591 -4.18 -22.12 -11.62
CA SER A 591 -3.87 -23.51 -11.98
C SER A 591 -3.99 -23.72 -13.49
N THR A 592 -3.07 -24.52 -14.02
CA THR A 592 -2.93 -24.90 -15.43
C THR A 592 -2.96 -26.40 -15.62
#